data_AF-A0A3S4FBD7-F1
#
_entry.id   AF-A0A3S4FBD7-F1
#
_cell.length_a   1.000
_cell.length_b   1.000
_cell.length_c   1.000
_cell.angle_alpha   90.00
_cell.angle_beta   90.00
_cell.angle_gamma   90.00
#
_symmetry.space_group_name_H-M   'P 1'
#
loop_
_entity.id
_entity.type
_entity.pdbx_description
1 polymer ?
#
loop_
_entity_poly.entity_id
_entity_poly.type
_entity_poly.pdbx_seq_one_letter_code
_entity_poly.pdbx_strand_id
1 'polypeptide(L)' 'MANIVLCRIDSRLIHGQVVTKWVGQSQANRIAVVSDELDADPFMKIST' A
#
# COMPACT_ATOMS: atom_id res chain seq x y z
N MET A 1 6.56 -18.36 0.25
CA MET A 1 5.96 -17.51 1.30
C MET A 1 6.50 -16.10 1.13
N ALA A 2 5.66 -15.06 1.13
CA ALA A 2 6.16 -13.68 1.09
C ALA A 2 6.71 -13.29 2.48
N ASN A 3 7.82 -12.54 2.52
CA ASN A 3 8.35 -11.97 3.76
C ASN A 3 7.73 -10.59 3.99
N ILE A 4 6.97 -10.43 5.08
CA ILE A 4 6.33 -9.16 5.43
C ILE A 4 7.32 -8.32 6.24
N VAL A 5 7.93 -7.33 5.59
CA VAL A 5 8.94 -6.44 6.20
C VAL A 5 8.34 -5.20 6.88
N LEU A 6 7.11 -4.84 6.54
CA LEU A 6 6.38 -3.70 7.12
C LEU A 6 4.88 -3.94 7.05
N CYS A 7 4.16 -3.63 8.12
CA CYS A 7 2.71 -3.49 8.15
C CYS A 7 2.36 -2.08 8.62
N ARG A 8 1.49 -1.39 7.89
CA ARG A 8 1.14 0.01 8.15
C ARG A 8 -0.35 0.23 7.97
N ILE A 9 -0.94 0.99 8.89
CA ILE A 9 -2.33 1.49 8.80
C ILE A 9 -2.28 2.94 8.34
N ASP A 10 -2.94 3.26 7.22
CA ASP A 10 -3.04 4.61 6.67
C ASP A 10 -4.40 4.75 5.95
N SER A 11 -5.22 5.73 6.35
CA SER A 11 -6.54 5.97 5.75
C SER A 11 -6.47 6.49 4.32
N ARG A 12 -5.32 7.03 3.90
CA ARG A 12 -5.09 7.53 2.54
C ARG A 12 -4.30 6.57 1.67
N LEU A 13 -3.93 5.40 2.20
CA LEU A 13 -3.24 4.33 1.48
C LEU A 13 -1.96 4.82 0.78
N ILE A 14 -2.00 4.96 -0.55
CA ILE A 14 -0.89 5.42 -1.37
C ILE A 14 -1.09 6.89 -1.68
N HIS A 15 -0.35 7.76 -0.98
CA HIS A 15 -0.42 9.20 -1.22
C HIS A 15 0.92 9.93 -1.01
N GLY A 16 1.19 10.90 -1.90
CA GLY A 16 2.37 11.76 -1.84
C GLY A 16 3.71 11.00 -1.78
N GLN A 17 4.72 11.60 -1.17
CA GLN A 17 6.05 11.02 -1.03
C GLN A 17 6.19 10.08 0.19
N VAL A 18 5.13 9.93 0.99
CA VAL A 18 5.17 9.16 2.24
C VAL A 18 5.45 7.69 1.93
N VAL A 19 4.82 7.14 0.89
CA VAL A 19 5.02 5.75 0.46
C VAL A 19 6.46 5.50 0.02
N THR A 20 7.04 6.40 -0.78
CA THR A 20 8.43 6.30 -1.25
C THR A 20 9.42 6.22 -0.09
N LYS A 21 9.19 7.02 0.97
CA LYS A 21 10.00 6.96 2.18
C LYS A 21 9.91 5.60 2.85
N TRP A 22 8.71 5.03 2.99
CA TRP A 22 8.53 3.72 3.63
C TRP A 22 9.10 2.57 2.80
N VAL A 23 8.98 2.61 1.48
CA VAL A 23 9.61 1.63 0.58
C VAL A 23 11.13 1.65 0.76
N GLY A 24 11.74 2.84 0.76
CA GLY A 24 13.18 2.99 0.98
C GLY A 24 13.64 2.51 2.37
N GLN A 25 12.86 2.77 3.42
CA GLN A 25 13.23 2.35 4.78
C GLN A 25 13.03 0.84 5.02
N SER A 26 11.94 0.27 4.51
CA SER A 26 11.60 -1.15 4.71
C SER A 26 12.31 -2.08 3.74
N GLN A 27 12.92 -1.54 2.68
CA GLN A 27 13.47 -2.32 1.55
C GLN A 27 12.42 -3.23 0.90
N ALA A 28 11.14 -2.86 1.00
CA ALA A 28 10.05 -3.59 0.37
C ALA A 28 10.18 -3.47 -1.16
N ASN A 29 9.98 -4.59 -1.86
CA ASN A 29 9.97 -4.63 -3.32
C ASN A 29 8.54 -4.74 -3.89
N ARG A 30 7.54 -4.88 -3.03
CA ARG A 30 6.12 -4.94 -3.35
C ARG A 30 5.31 -4.28 -2.23
N ILE A 31 4.23 -3.60 -2.62
CA ILE A 31 3.24 -3.05 -1.71
C ILE A 31 1.93 -3.79 -1.97
N ALA A 32 1.21 -4.15 -0.92
CA ALA A 32 -0.14 -4.70 -1.01
C ALA A 32 -1.05 -3.87 -0.11
N VAL A 33 -2.18 -3.43 -0.68
CA VAL A 33 -3.24 -2.75 0.07
C VAL A 33 -4.35 -3.76 0.32
N VAL A 34 -4.81 -3.85 1.57
CA VAL A 34 -5.92 -4.72 1.96
C VAL A 34 -7.05 -3.82 2.47
N SER A 35 -8.10 -3.66 1.66
CA SER A 35 -9.28 -2.86 1.99
C SER A 35 -10.48 -3.34 1.18
N ASP A 36 -11.52 -3.79 1.86
CA ASP A 36 -12.77 -4.24 1.24
C ASP A 36 -13.52 -3.07 0.60
N GLU A 37 -13.43 -1.87 1.18
CA GLU A 37 -14.03 -0.65 0.64
C GLU A 37 -13.38 -0.25 -0.69
N LEU A 38 -12.05 -0.37 -0.78
CA LEU A 38 -11.32 -0.13 -2.02
C LEU A 38 -11.62 -1.22 -3.06
N ASP A 39 -11.79 -2.47 -2.63
CA ASP A 39 -12.22 -3.55 -3.51
C ASP A 39 -13.68 -3.42 -3.95
N ALA A 40 -14.51 -2.65 -3.25
CA ALA A 40 -15.86 -2.34 -3.70
C ALA A 40 -15.91 -1.19 -4.73
N ASP A 41 -14.84 -0.38 -4.86
CA ASP A 41 -14.77 0.79 -5.74
C ASP A 41 -14.04 0.50 -7.06
N PRO A 42 -14.75 0.38 -8.20
CA PRO A 42 -14.15 0.07 -9.50
C PRO A 42 -13.20 1.15 -10.04
N PHE A 43 -13.37 2.40 -9.62
CA PHE A 43 -12.52 3.51 -10.06
C PHE A 43 -11.18 3.47 -9.35
N MET A 44 -11.19 3.20 -8.05
CA MET A 44 -9.97 3.18 -7.22
C MET A 44 -9.14 1.90 -7.38
N LYS A 45 -9.75 0.80 -7.88
CA LYS A 45 -9.02 -0.42 -8.26
C LYS A 45 -7.95 -0.22 -9.33
N ILE A 46 -8.12 0.75 -10.23
CA ILE A 46 -7.24 0.95 -11.40
C ILE A 46 -5.89 1.58 -11.00
N SER A 47 -5.82 2.24 -9.84
CA SER A 47 -4.64 3.00 -9.39
C SER A 47 -3.79 2.33 -8.31
N THR A 48 -4.06 1.06 -7.98
CA THR A 48 -3.34 0.31 -6.93
C THR A 48 -2.53 -0.82 -7.54
#